data_AF-A0A1S2W9E1-F1
#
_entry.id   AF-A0A1S2W9E1-F1
#
_cell.length_a   1.000
_cell.length_b   1.000
_cell.length_c   1.000
_cell.angle_alpha   90.00
_cell.angle_beta   90.00
_cell.angle_gamma   90.00
#
_symmetry.space_group_name_H-M   'P 1'
#
loop_
_entity.id
_entity.type
_entity.pdbx_description
1 polymer ?
#
loop_
_entity_poly.entity_id
_entity_poly.type
_entity_poly.pdbx_seq_one_letter_code
_entity_poly.pdbx_strand_id
1 'polypeptide(L)'
;MGAVKADLHAKSRRLAETYALDTPDGVKKLFSHTHALRKLVEGGDFDAVDLLIDMATAVEMAKLTKRQREVLYWRYEVDLSQEMVSEISAVRQQSVDDVENAAFRDIAAVYESWARRGEGYAVSDVLESSLAQWSAESEGS
;
A
#
# COMPACT_ATOMS: atom_id res chain seq x y z
N MET A 1 23.77 -17.49 -6.62
CA MET A 1 22.85 -16.32 -6.72
C MET A 1 21.38 -16.78 -6.77
N GLY A 2 20.91 -17.58 -5.81
CA GLY A 2 19.56 -18.20 -5.85
C GLY A 2 18.69 -17.95 -4.62
N ALA A 3 19.30 -17.83 -3.43
CA ALA A 3 18.57 -17.65 -2.18
C ALA A 3 17.86 -16.29 -2.08
N VAL A 4 18.54 -15.19 -2.43
CA VAL A 4 17.99 -13.82 -2.34
C VAL A 4 16.72 -13.64 -3.18
N LYS A 5 16.65 -14.26 -4.36
CA LYS A 5 15.46 -14.18 -5.22
C LYS A 5 14.28 -14.96 -4.62
N ALA A 6 14.54 -16.12 -4.02
CA ALA A 6 13.49 -16.92 -3.39
C ALA A 6 12.87 -16.18 -2.18
N ASP A 7 13.71 -15.52 -1.37
CA ASP A 7 13.26 -14.74 -0.21
C ASP A 7 12.45 -13.50 -0.63
N LEU A 8 12.88 -12.79 -1.69
CA LEU A 8 12.10 -11.68 -2.26
C LEU A 8 10.70 -12.13 -2.67
N HIS A 9 10.56 -13.24 -3.41
CA HIS A 9 9.26 -13.78 -3.79
C HIS A 9 8.40 -14.22 -2.60
N ALA A 10 8.99 -14.71 -1.51
CA ALA A 10 8.25 -15.05 -0.29
C ALA A 10 7.69 -13.80 0.39
N LYS A 11 8.50 -12.73 0.53
CA LYS A 11 8.07 -11.43 1.06
C LYS A 11 6.96 -10.80 0.21
N SER A 12 7.12 -10.82 -1.12
CA SER A 12 6.12 -10.31 -2.07
C SER A 12 4.77 -10.99 -1.90
N ARG A 13 4.75 -12.33 -1.77
CA ARG A 13 3.52 -13.11 -1.60
C ARG A 13 2.82 -12.75 -0.29
N ARG A 14 3.56 -12.72 0.82
CA ARG A 14 2.99 -12.37 2.13
C ARG A 14 2.40 -10.96 2.15
N LEU A 15 3.09 -9.99 1.55
CA LEU A 15 2.60 -8.61 1.46
C LEU A 15 1.37 -8.50 0.56
N ALA A 16 1.35 -9.22 -0.56
CA ALA A 16 0.20 -9.24 -1.46
C ALA A 16 -1.03 -9.89 -0.82
N GLU A 17 -0.85 -11.03 -0.14
CA GLU A 17 -1.90 -11.69 0.66
C GLU A 17 -2.44 -10.77 1.76
N THR A 18 -1.57 -9.96 2.38
CA THR A 18 -1.96 -9.12 3.51
C THR A 18 -2.65 -7.83 3.05
N TYR A 19 -2.14 -7.18 2.00
CA TYR A 19 -2.52 -5.81 1.65
C TYR A 19 -2.97 -5.60 0.20
N ALA A 20 -2.51 -6.33 -0.82
CA ALA A 20 -2.79 -5.98 -2.23
C ALA A 20 -2.44 -4.50 -2.58
N LEU A 21 -1.17 -4.12 -2.39
CA LEU A 21 -0.68 -2.72 -2.44
C LEU A 21 -0.76 -2.03 -3.82
N ASP A 22 -1.01 -2.78 -4.88
CA ASP A 22 -1.32 -2.27 -6.22
C ASP A 22 -2.77 -1.76 -6.34
N THR A 23 -3.57 -1.90 -5.28
CA THR A 23 -4.95 -1.40 -5.22
C THR A 23 -5.10 -0.24 -4.23
N PRO A 24 -6.00 0.73 -4.48
CA PRO A 24 -6.27 1.81 -3.54
C PRO A 24 -6.72 1.32 -2.16
N ASP A 25 -7.56 0.27 -2.12
CA ASP A 25 -8.05 -0.31 -0.86
C ASP A 25 -6.92 -0.94 -0.05
N GLY A 26 -5.96 -1.57 -0.74
CA GLY A 26 -4.77 -2.12 -0.13
C GLY A 26 -3.86 -1.08 0.49
N VAL A 27 -3.63 0.02 -0.23
CA VAL A 27 -2.89 1.17 0.30
C VAL A 27 -3.64 1.76 1.50
N LYS A 28 -4.97 1.95 1.42
CA LYS A 28 -5.76 2.44 2.55
C LYS A 28 -5.60 1.56 3.79
N LYS A 29 -5.65 0.23 3.62
CA LYS A 29 -5.43 -0.74 4.70
C LYS A 29 -4.03 -0.62 5.31
N LEU A 30 -3.00 -0.46 4.47
CA LEU A 30 -1.63 -0.21 4.94
C LEU A 30 -1.56 1.04 5.82
N PHE A 31 -2.13 2.16 5.34
CA PHE A 31 -2.15 3.42 6.08
C PHE A 31 -2.89 3.30 7.41
N SER A 32 -4.01 2.58 7.47
CA SER A 32 -4.72 2.30 8.73
C SER A 32 -3.91 1.46 9.71
N HIS A 33 -2.97 0.64 9.23
CA HIS A 33 -2.10 -0.18 10.09
C HIS A 33 -0.79 0.52 10.50
N THR A 34 -0.55 1.77 10.07
CA THR A 34 0.69 2.51 10.35
C THR A 34 1.06 2.51 11.84
N HIS A 35 0.09 2.71 12.74
CA HIS A 35 0.35 2.66 14.19
C HIS A 35 0.78 1.28 14.68
N ALA A 36 0.21 0.21 14.13
CA ALA A 36 0.60 -1.15 14.47
C ALA A 36 2.02 -1.46 13.94
N LEU A 37 2.33 -1.02 12.72
CA LEU A 37 3.67 -1.16 12.13
C LEU A 37 4.73 -0.40 12.95
N ARG A 38 4.44 0.82 13.41
CA ARG A 38 5.34 1.59 14.28
C ARG A 38 5.67 0.83 15.57
N LYS A 39 4.69 0.15 16.19
CA LYS A 39 4.94 -0.70 17.37
C LYS A 39 5.82 -1.91 17.05
N LEU A 40 5.67 -2.52 15.87
CA LEU A 40 6.54 -3.61 15.43
C LEU A 40 7.98 -3.12 15.22
N VAL A 41 8.16 -1.93 14.65
CA VAL A 41 9.47 -1.28 14.51
C VAL A 41 10.13 -1.03 15.87
N GLU A 42 9.39 -0.53 16.86
CA GLU A 42 9.89 -0.39 18.23
C GLU A 42 10.33 -1.73 18.84
N GLY A 43 9.67 -2.82 18.44
CA GLY A 43 10.03 -4.20 18.79
C GLY A 43 11.20 -4.80 18.00
N GLY A 44 11.79 -4.06 17.05
CA GLY A 44 12.91 -4.49 16.23
C GLY A 44 12.54 -5.32 14.99
N ASP A 45 11.28 -5.27 14.54
CA ASP A 45 10.85 -5.93 13.31
C ASP A 45 11.33 -5.16 12.08
N PHE A 46 12.38 -5.68 11.41
CA PHE A 46 12.95 -5.07 10.22
C PHE A 46 12.04 -5.15 8.98
N ASP A 47 11.13 -6.13 8.90
CA ASP A 47 10.17 -6.19 7.79
C ASP A 47 9.16 -5.03 7.89
N ALA A 48 8.77 -4.66 9.11
CA ALA A 48 7.93 -3.49 9.35
C ALA A 48 8.64 -2.16 9.04
N VAL A 49 9.95 -2.09 9.30
CA VAL A 49 10.79 -0.92 8.93
C VAL A 49 10.80 -0.74 7.41
N ASP A 50 11.14 -1.80 6.67
CA ASP A 50 11.18 -1.76 5.20
C ASP A 50 9.84 -1.29 4.65
N LEU A 51 8.74 -1.88 5.13
CA LEU A 51 7.40 -1.53 4.66
C LEU A 51 7.02 -0.06 4.90
N LEU A 52 7.44 0.53 6.03
CA LEU A 52 7.22 1.95 6.31
C LEU A 52 8.09 2.87 5.44
N ILE A 53 9.35 2.48 5.17
CA ILE A 53 10.24 3.20 4.25
C ILE A 53 9.68 3.17 2.83
N ASP A 54 9.21 2.02 2.40
CA ASP A 54 8.60 1.83 1.08
C ASP A 54 7.33 2.67 0.94
N MET A 55 6.49 2.70 1.97
CA MET A 55 5.30 3.56 2.01
C MET A 55 5.65 5.04 1.89
N ALA A 56 6.64 5.52 2.65
CA ALA A 56 7.08 6.91 2.58
C ALA A 56 7.61 7.24 1.17
N THR A 57 8.42 6.35 0.60
CA THR A 57 8.96 6.50 -0.76
C THR A 57 7.85 6.53 -1.81
N ALA A 58 6.84 5.67 -1.67
CA ALA A 58 5.69 5.63 -2.58
C ALA A 58 4.89 6.94 -2.54
N VAL A 59 4.68 7.53 -1.36
CA VAL A 59 4.01 8.84 -1.19
C VAL A 59 4.79 9.96 -1.88
N GLU A 60 6.12 9.97 -1.75
CA GLU A 60 6.98 10.96 -2.42
C GLU A 60 6.93 10.84 -3.94
N MET A 61 6.88 9.60 -4.45
CA MET A 61 6.83 9.31 -5.89
C MET A 61 5.45 9.50 -6.53
N ALA A 62 4.36 9.40 -5.76
CA ALA A 62 2.98 9.48 -6.24
C ALA A 62 2.57 10.86 -6.79
N LYS A 63 3.45 11.87 -6.75
CA LYS A 63 3.22 13.24 -7.27
C LYS A 63 1.90 13.85 -6.78
N LEU A 64 1.55 13.56 -5.53
CA LEU A 64 0.32 14.02 -4.91
C LEU A 64 0.18 15.54 -4.97
N THR A 65 -1.04 15.99 -5.28
CA THR A 65 -1.43 17.40 -5.14
C THR A 65 -1.24 17.87 -3.71
N LYS A 66 -1.11 19.19 -3.53
CA LYS A 66 -1.02 19.79 -2.19
C LYS A 66 -2.19 19.34 -1.30
N ARG A 67 -3.39 19.25 -1.89
CA ARG A 67 -4.61 18.88 -1.16
C ARG A 67 -4.61 17.42 -0.70
N GLN A 68 -4.21 16.49 -1.57
CA GLN A 68 -4.07 15.08 -1.21
C GLN A 68 -3.04 14.92 -0.07
N ARG A 69 -1.90 15.60 -0.16
CA ARG A 69 -0.87 15.59 0.90
C ARG A 69 -1.38 16.12 2.24
N GLU A 70 -2.09 17.25 2.22
CA GLU A 70 -2.67 17.82 3.45
C GLU A 70 -3.66 16.84 4.10
N VAL A 71 -4.56 16.24 3.33
CA VAL A 71 -5.54 15.28 3.86
C VAL A 71 -4.85 14.04 4.45
N LEU A 72 -3.87 13.46 3.74
CA LEU A 72 -3.11 12.32 4.27
C LEU A 72 -2.34 12.67 5.54
N TYR A 73 -1.69 13.84 5.58
CA TYR A 73 -0.96 14.29 6.76
C TYR A 73 -1.89 14.42 7.98
N TRP A 74 -3.05 15.07 7.82
CA TRP A 74 -3.98 15.23 8.93
C TRP A 74 -4.54 13.91 9.43
N ARG A 75 -4.85 12.98 8.53
CA ARG A 75 -5.44 11.67 8.88
C ARG A 75 -4.46 10.72 9.52
N TYR A 76 -3.22 10.67 9.04
CA TYR A 76 -2.31 9.56 9.35
C TYR A 76 -1.06 9.98 10.13
N GLU A 77 -0.67 11.25 10.06
CA GLU A 77 0.40 11.76 10.91
C GLU A 77 -0.13 12.46 12.16
N VAL A 78 -1.24 13.17 12.04
CA VAL A 78 -1.88 13.88 13.16
C VAL A 78 -3.03 13.07 13.78
N ASP A 79 -3.45 11.98 13.13
CA ASP A 79 -4.53 11.08 13.58
C ASP A 79 -5.87 11.79 13.84
N LEU A 80 -6.19 12.77 12.99
CA LEU A 80 -7.48 13.46 13.05
C LEU A 80 -8.58 12.63 12.41
N SER A 81 -9.78 12.70 12.99
CA SER A 81 -10.96 12.09 12.37
C SER A 81 -11.31 12.77 11.04
N GLN A 82 -11.98 12.05 10.16
CA GLN A 82 -12.48 12.60 8.90
C GLN A 82 -13.32 13.87 9.10
N GLU A 83 -14.15 13.91 10.14
CA GLU A 83 -14.97 15.06 10.53
C GLU A 83 -14.08 16.28 10.84
N MET A 84 -13.07 16.12 11.70
CA MET A 84 -12.14 17.19 12.04
C MET A 84 -11.32 17.65 10.83
N VAL A 85 -10.88 16.72 9.98
CA VAL A 85 -10.19 17.08 8.73
C VAL A 85 -11.11 17.89 7.83
N SER A 86 -12.39 17.52 7.69
CA SER A 86 -13.35 18.26 6.88
C SER A 86 -13.57 19.70 7.39
N GLU A 87 -13.64 19.87 8.72
CA GLU A 87 -13.79 21.18 9.37
C GLU A 87 -12.56 22.08 9.18
N ILE A 88 -11.35 21.55 9.42
CA ILE A 88 -10.09 22.28 9.30
C ILE A 88 -9.84 22.67 7.84
N SER A 89 -10.19 21.78 6.92
CA SER A 89 -9.78 21.88 5.53
C SER A 89 -10.75 22.70 4.68
N ALA A 90 -11.85 23.20 5.26
CA ALA A 90 -12.71 24.31 4.80
C ALA A 90 -13.03 24.38 3.29
N VAL A 91 -13.28 23.25 2.60
CA VAL A 91 -13.49 23.26 1.14
C VAL A 91 -14.81 22.64 0.69
N ARG A 92 -15.43 23.39 -0.24
CA ARG A 92 -16.58 23.13 -1.12
C ARG A 92 -16.57 21.75 -1.80
N GLN A 93 -17.76 21.14 -1.82
CA GLN A 93 -18.28 20.09 -2.73
C GLN A 93 -17.59 18.72 -2.84
N GLN A 94 -16.26 18.57 -2.71
CA GLN A 94 -15.61 17.25 -2.76
C GLN A 94 -15.40 16.68 -1.36
N SER A 95 -15.80 15.43 -1.14
CA SER A 95 -15.69 14.78 0.17
C SER A 95 -14.22 14.47 0.48
N VAL A 96 -13.87 14.42 1.77
CA VAL A 96 -12.53 13.99 2.23
C VAL A 96 -12.20 12.58 1.71
N ASP A 97 -13.21 11.71 1.60
CA ASP A 97 -13.07 10.35 1.05
C ASP A 97 -12.65 10.36 -0.42
N ASP A 98 -13.20 11.25 -1.25
CA ASP A 98 -12.83 11.34 -2.67
C ASP A 98 -11.35 11.73 -2.82
N VAL A 99 -10.90 12.68 -1.99
CA VAL A 99 -9.50 13.14 -1.99
C VAL A 99 -8.56 12.03 -1.51
N GLU A 100 -8.94 11.29 -0.46
CA GLU A 100 -8.18 10.13 0.02
C GLU A 100 -8.09 9.03 -1.02
N ASN A 101 -9.22 8.64 -1.61
CA ASN A 101 -9.27 7.60 -2.61
C ASN A 101 -8.45 7.96 -3.86
N ALA A 102 -8.45 9.24 -4.27
CA ALA A 102 -7.57 9.71 -5.34
C ALA A 102 -6.09 9.57 -4.95
N ALA A 103 -5.73 9.97 -3.73
CA ALA A 103 -4.34 9.84 -3.24
C ALA A 103 -3.90 8.37 -3.16
N PHE A 104 -4.75 7.48 -2.66
CA PHE A 104 -4.45 6.05 -2.59
C PHE A 104 -4.31 5.42 -3.97
N ARG A 105 -5.08 5.87 -4.95
CA ARG A 105 -4.90 5.43 -6.35
C ARG A 105 -3.55 5.84 -6.91
N ASP A 106 -3.13 7.08 -6.66
CA ASP A 106 -1.82 7.58 -7.14
C ASP A 106 -0.66 6.82 -6.47
N ILE A 107 -0.79 6.48 -5.18
CA ILE A 107 0.20 5.68 -4.45
C ILE A 107 0.20 4.21 -4.93
N ALA A 108 -0.98 3.63 -5.14
CA ALA A 108 -1.13 2.26 -5.64
C ALA A 108 -0.45 2.08 -7.01
N ALA A 109 -0.55 3.09 -7.88
CA ALA A 109 0.14 3.10 -9.18
C ALA A 109 1.67 3.05 -9.03
N VAL A 110 2.25 3.61 -7.95
CA VAL A 110 3.68 3.48 -7.67
C VAL A 110 4.03 2.04 -7.31
N TYR A 111 3.30 1.43 -6.39
CA TYR A 111 3.49 0.02 -6.01
C TYR A 111 3.31 -0.93 -7.19
N GLU A 112 2.30 -0.70 -8.03
CA GLU A 112 2.10 -1.44 -9.28
C GLU A 112 3.33 -1.31 -10.19
N SER A 113 3.91 -0.12 -10.30
CA SER A 113 5.11 0.11 -11.12
C SER A 113 6.34 -0.64 -10.59
N TRP A 114 6.51 -0.72 -9.26
CA TRP A 114 7.57 -1.49 -8.61
C TRP A 114 7.36 -2.99 -8.78
N ALA A 115 6.11 -3.46 -8.64
CA ALA A 115 5.74 -4.85 -8.88
C ALA A 115 6.07 -5.28 -10.31
N ARG A 116 5.74 -4.45 -11.31
CA ARG A 116 6.07 -4.72 -12.73
C ARG A 116 7.57 -4.76 -13.01
N ARG A 117 8.40 -4.08 -12.21
CA ARG A 117 9.87 -4.11 -12.30
C ARG A 117 10.51 -5.27 -11.54
N GLY A 118 9.72 -6.04 -10.79
CA GLY A 118 10.21 -7.15 -9.97
C GLY A 118 10.91 -6.70 -8.69
N GLU A 119 10.55 -5.54 -8.14
CA GLU A 119 11.17 -4.96 -6.93
C GLU A 119 10.62 -5.55 -5.62
N GLY A 120 10.00 -6.73 -5.67
CA GLY A 120 9.55 -7.43 -4.47
C GLY A 120 8.10 -7.17 -4.05
N TYR A 121 7.26 -6.64 -4.93
CA TYR A 121 5.80 -6.60 -4.76
C TYR A 121 5.11 -7.44 -5.84
N ALA A 122 3.94 -7.98 -5.52
CA ALA A 122 3.10 -8.65 -6.51
C ALA A 122 1.99 -7.70 -6.98
N VAL A 123 1.64 -7.80 -8.27
CA VAL A 123 0.39 -7.24 -8.80
C VAL A 123 -0.71 -8.25 -8.47
N SER A 124 -1.81 -7.81 -7.88
CA SER A 124 -2.93 -8.64 -7.45
C SER A 124 -3.54 -9.44 -8.62
N ASP A 125 -3.59 -8.86 -9.82
CA ASP A 125 -4.04 -9.54 -11.06
C ASP A 125 -3.15 -10.73 -11.49
N VAL A 126 -1.85 -10.70 -11.14
CA VAL A 126 -0.89 -11.77 -11.48
C VAL A 126 -1.02 -12.96 -10.52
N LEU A 127 -1.47 -12.71 -9.28
CA LEU A 127 -1.74 -13.75 -8.28
C LEU A 127 -2.98 -14.57 -8.63
N GLU A 128 -4.07 -13.92 -9.05
CA GLU A 128 -5.28 -14.65 -9.48
C GLU A 128 -5.02 -15.50 -10.72
N SER A 129 -4.27 -14.97 -11.69
CA SER A 129 -3.90 -15.71 -12.91
C SER A 129 -3.01 -16.93 -12.59
N SER A 130 -2.05 -16.79 -11.67
CA SER A 130 -1.18 -17.89 -11.27
C SER A 130 -1.91 -18.97 -10.45
N LEU A 131 -2.84 -18.57 -9.57
CA LEU A 131 -3.66 -19.51 -8.79
C LEU A 131 -4.66 -20.27 -9.67
N ALA A 132 -5.28 -19.59 -10.65
CA ALA A 132 -6.17 -20.22 -11.62
C ALA A 132 -5.44 -21.25 -12.49
N GLN A 133 -4.20 -20.94 -12.92
CA GLN A 133 -3.39 -21.85 -13.73
C GLN A 133 -2.95 -23.09 -12.94
N TRP A 134 -2.60 -22.93 -11.67
CA TRP A 134 -2.21 -24.06 -10.80
C TRP A 134 -3.39 -24.98 -10.47
N SER A 135 -4.59 -24.42 -10.24
CA SER A 135 -5.81 -25.21 -10.01
C SER A 135 -6.18 -26.04 -11.24
N ALA A 136 -6.07 -25.46 -12.44
CA ALA A 136 -6.34 -26.14 -13.71
C ALA A 136 -5.34 -27.28 -13.98
N GLU A 137 -4.09 -27.13 -13.58
CA GLU A 137 -3.05 -28.17 -13.72
C GLU A 137 -3.22 -29.31 -12.68
N SER A 138 -3.78 -29.02 -11.50
CA SER A 138 -4.00 -30.01 -10.44
C SER A 138 -5.28 -30.86 -10.60
N GLU A 139 -6.28 -30.36 -11.33
CA GLU A 139 -7.55 -31.08 -11.56
C GLU A 139 -7.54 -31.93 -12.85
N GLY A 140 -6.45 -31.84 -13.64
CA GLY A 140 -6.30 -32.53 -14.92
C GLY A 140 -5.44 -33.79 -14.91
N SER A 141 -5.01 -34.30 -13.75
CA SER A 141 -4.12 -35.48 -13.64
C SER A 141 -4.72 -36.67 -12.90
#